data_AF-A0A162NRE6-F1
#
_entry.id   AF-A0A162NRE6-F1
#
_cell.length_a   1.000
_cell.length_b   1.000
_cell.length_c   1.000
_cell.angle_alpha   90.00
_cell.angle_beta   90.00
_cell.angle_gamma   90.00
#
_symmetry.space_group_name_H-M   'P 1'
#
loop_
_entity.id
_entity.type
_entity.pdbx_description
1 polymer ?
#
loop_
_entity_poly.entity_id
_entity_poly.type
_entity_poly.pdbx_seq_one_letter_code
_entity_poly.pdbx_strand_id
1 'polypeptide(L)'
;MESTTDKANPLAKKLAKIQDNQFENDKDTLEALKELSTFFNENSIRTRRNLRGEIEGRSLAINQDIFKAFHQVKEALDDVHSQVLFMNQSCKGMSSKLAAVKMRTHQLMSQMTSFQTTSNQLSMEQMVASKMIESFQLTPAEITE
;
A
#
# COMPACT_ATOMS: atom_id res chain seq x y z
N MET A 1 52.64 50.67 50.85
CA MET A 1 52.68 49.76 49.69
C MET A 1 51.22 49.41 49.42
N GLU A 2 50.59 50.25 48.61
CA GLU A 2 49.14 50.46 48.59
C GLU A 2 48.51 49.58 47.50
N SER A 3 47.67 48.65 47.96
CA SER A 3 46.90 47.73 47.14
C SER A 3 45.82 48.50 46.36
N THR A 4 46.12 48.88 45.12
CA THR A 4 45.11 49.42 44.21
C THR A 4 44.36 48.26 43.57
N THR A 5 43.18 48.01 44.12
CA THR A 5 42.17 47.13 43.54
C THR A 5 41.71 47.76 42.23
N ASP A 6 42.15 47.20 41.11
CA ASP A 6 41.66 47.55 39.79
C ASP A 6 40.14 47.39 39.75
N LYS A 7 39.43 48.54 39.73
CA LYS A 7 38.02 48.61 39.38
C LYS A 7 37.89 48.24 37.90
N ALA A 8 37.89 46.94 37.61
CA ALA A 8 37.72 46.40 36.27
C ALA A 8 36.53 47.07 35.59
N ASN A 9 36.84 47.85 34.54
CA ASN A 9 35.92 48.71 33.80
C ASN A 9 34.62 47.95 33.47
N PRO A 10 33.45 48.45 33.88
CA PRO A 10 32.18 47.76 33.65
C PRO A 10 31.87 47.57 32.15
N LEU A 11 32.39 48.42 31.27
CA LEU A 11 32.32 48.22 29.82
C LEU A 11 33.20 47.06 29.35
N ALA A 12 34.42 46.95 29.88
CA ALA A 12 35.31 45.83 29.59
C ALA A 12 34.71 44.50 30.04
N LYS A 13 34.02 44.46 31.19
CA LYS A 13 33.24 43.29 31.63
C LYS A 13 32.09 42.96 30.68
N LYS A 14 31.37 43.97 30.17
CA LYS A 14 30.30 43.75 29.17
C LYS A 14 30.86 43.26 27.83
N LEU A 15 31.98 43.81 27.39
CA LEU A 15 32.65 43.43 26.15
C LEU A 15 33.20 42.00 26.21
N ALA A 16 33.88 41.66 27.30
CA ALA A 16 34.32 40.29 27.58
C ALA A 16 33.13 39.33 27.61
N LYS A 17 32.01 39.72 28.22
CA LYS A 17 30.80 38.88 28.25
C LYS A 17 30.16 38.69 26.87
N ILE A 18 30.19 39.70 26.00
CA ILE A 18 29.71 39.58 24.61
C ILE A 18 30.63 38.64 23.81
N GLN A 19 31.94 38.77 24.01
CA GLN A 19 32.96 37.93 23.39
C GLN A 19 32.86 36.46 23.84
N ASP A 20 32.63 36.23 25.14
CA ASP A 20 32.46 34.89 25.73
C ASP A 20 31.18 34.18 25.26
N ASN A 21 30.13 34.92 24.91
CA ASN A 21 28.87 34.32 24.45
C ASN A 21 28.97 33.73 23.03
N GLN A 22 30.08 33.94 22.30
CA GLN A 22 30.39 33.34 20.98
C GLN A 22 29.16 33.05 20.10
N PHE A 23 28.29 34.05 19.94
CA PHE A 23 27.03 33.90 19.18
C PHE A 23 27.26 33.51 17.71
N GLU A 24 28.49 33.64 17.22
CA GLU A 24 28.89 33.28 15.86
C GLU A 24 29.22 31.78 15.71
N ASN A 25 29.54 31.08 16.80
CA ASN A 25 30.01 29.70 16.75
C ASN A 25 28.90 28.66 16.90
N ASP A 26 27.71 29.07 17.34
CA ASP A 26 26.55 28.20 17.45
C ASP A 26 25.58 28.44 16.30
N LYS A 27 25.66 27.55 15.30
CA LYS A 27 24.88 27.63 14.07
C LYS A 27 23.38 27.55 14.35
N ASP A 28 22.96 26.75 15.32
CA ASP A 28 21.55 26.51 15.61
C ASP A 28 20.90 27.74 16.24
N THR A 29 21.63 28.45 17.13
CA THR A 29 21.13 29.72 17.67
C THR A 29 21.12 30.84 16.65
N LEU A 30 22.10 30.91 15.74
CA LEU A 30 22.06 31.85 14.62
C LEU A 30 20.87 31.61 13.69
N GLU A 31 20.57 30.35 13.39
CA GLU A 31 19.43 29.98 12.56
C GLU A 31 18.10 30.29 13.24
N ALA A 32 17.97 29.96 14.54
CA ALA A 32 16.81 30.32 15.34
C ALA A 32 16.61 31.85 15.44
N LEU A 33 17.68 32.62 15.61
CA LEU A 33 17.62 34.09 15.63
C LEU A 33 17.24 34.66 14.26
N LYS A 34 17.72 34.06 13.17
CA LYS A 34 17.36 34.43 11.81
C LYS A 34 15.88 34.16 11.54
N GLU A 35 15.36 33.03 12.00
CA GLU A 35 13.94 32.71 11.92
C GLU A 35 13.10 33.66 12.79
N LEU A 36 13.54 33.95 14.01
CA LEU A 36 12.91 34.92 14.91
C LEU A 36 12.78 36.30 14.26
N SER A 37 13.83 36.74 13.55
CA SER A 37 13.87 38.01 12.83
C SER A 37 12.85 38.12 11.70
N THR A 38 12.26 37.01 11.22
CA THR A 38 11.21 37.06 10.18
C THR A 38 9.88 37.61 10.70
N PHE A 39 9.66 37.58 12.02
CA PHE A 39 8.39 37.95 12.64
C PHE A 39 8.52 38.89 13.83
N PHE A 40 9.68 38.89 14.49
CA PHE A 40 10.01 39.80 15.58
C PHE A 40 10.74 41.04 15.03
N ASN A 41 10.00 41.92 14.33
CA ASN A 41 10.57 43.09 13.66
C ASN A 41 10.82 44.29 14.60
N GLU A 42 10.06 44.39 15.70
CA GLU A 42 10.16 45.50 16.66
C GLU A 42 10.40 44.99 18.08
N ASN A 43 11.47 45.49 18.73
CA ASN A 43 11.78 45.18 20.12
C ASN A 43 11.08 46.16 21.08
N SER A 44 9.78 45.94 21.30
CA SER A 44 8.98 46.65 22.30
C SER A 44 8.69 45.77 23.53
N ILE A 45 8.27 46.38 24.64
CA ILE A 45 7.85 45.62 25.84
C ILE A 45 6.66 44.70 25.52
N ARG A 46 5.75 45.15 24.64
CA ARG A 46 4.57 44.39 24.22
C ARG A 46 4.96 43.17 23.40
N THR A 47 5.79 43.35 22.37
CA THR A 47 6.24 42.24 21.50
C THR A 47 7.06 41.22 22.30
N ARG A 48 7.93 41.66 23.21
CA ARG A 48 8.68 40.76 24.10
C ARG A 48 7.79 39.93 25.02
N ARG A 49 6.73 40.53 25.58
CA ARG A 49 5.76 39.81 26.44
C ARG A 49 4.97 38.76 25.66
N ASN A 50 4.69 39.02 24.38
CA ASN A 50 3.87 38.14 23.55
C ASN A 50 4.67 37.10 22.75
N LEU A 51 5.99 37.29 22.62
CA LEU A 51 6.89 36.48 21.79
C LEU A 51 6.72 34.97 22.00
N ARG A 52 6.64 34.54 23.27
CA ARG A 52 6.44 33.12 23.59
C ARG A 52 5.12 32.58 23.02
N GLY A 53 4.03 33.32 23.21
CA GLY A 53 2.72 32.92 22.70
C GLY A 53 2.67 32.90 21.16
N GLU A 54 3.39 33.81 20.50
CA GLU A 54 3.51 33.79 19.03
C GLU A 54 4.32 32.60 18.53
N ILE A 55 5.42 32.25 19.20
CA ILE A 55 6.22 31.05 18.89
C ILE A 55 5.38 29.79 19.08
N GLU A 56 4.68 29.67 20.22
CA GLU A 56 3.81 28.53 20.53
C GLU A 56 2.67 28.41 19.51
N GLY A 57 2.03 29.54 19.13
CA GLY A 57 0.98 29.56 18.12
C GLY A 57 1.45 29.14 16.74
N ARG A 58 2.65 29.57 16.32
CA ARG A 58 3.27 29.14 15.07
C ARG A 58 3.63 27.65 15.09
N SER A 59 4.24 27.18 16.18
CA SER A 59 4.55 25.77 16.35
C SER A 59 3.29 24.90 16.27
N LEU A 60 2.19 25.35 16.89
CA LEU A 60 0.90 24.68 16.80
C LEU A 60 0.37 24.65 15.35
N ALA A 61 0.43 25.77 14.62
CA ALA A 61 -0.01 25.84 13.23
C ALA A 61 0.78 24.88 12.33
N ILE A 62 2.11 24.88 12.45
CA ILE A 62 2.99 23.95 11.72
C ILE A 62 2.61 22.49 12.02
N ASN A 63 2.41 22.15 13.30
CA ASN A 63 2.02 20.80 13.70
C ASN A 63 0.66 20.40 13.13
N GLN A 64 -0.30 21.34 13.06
CA GLN A 64 -1.60 21.08 12.43
C GLN A 64 -1.47 20.83 10.93
N ASP A 65 -0.61 21.56 10.24
CA ASP A 65 -0.40 21.39 8.80
C ASP A 65 0.31 20.07 8.49
N ILE A 66 1.32 19.72 9.30
CA ILE A 66 1.96 18.39 9.24
C ILE A 66 0.92 17.30 9.47
N PHE A 67 0.09 17.42 10.51
CA PHE A 67 -0.95 16.44 10.80
C PHE A 67 -1.92 16.28 9.63
N LYS A 68 -2.40 17.36 9.02
CA LYS A 68 -3.31 17.32 7.86
C LYS A 68 -2.65 16.64 6.66
N ALA A 69 -1.40 16.99 6.36
CA ALA A 69 -0.66 16.38 5.25
C ALA A 69 -0.46 14.88 5.47
N PHE A 70 -0.05 14.47 6.67
CA PHE A 70 0.10 13.06 7.01
C PHE A 70 -1.22 12.31 7.03
N HIS A 71 -2.31 12.95 7.43
CA HIS A 71 -3.64 12.34 7.43
C HIS A 71 -4.06 11.94 6.01
N GLN A 72 -3.87 12.82 5.02
CA GLN A 72 -4.16 12.52 3.62
C GLN A 72 -3.34 11.34 3.10
N VAL A 73 -2.05 11.29 3.44
CA VAL A 73 -1.17 10.16 3.07
C VAL A 73 -1.65 8.86 3.72
N LYS A 74 -2.06 8.92 4.99
CA LYS A 74 -2.59 7.78 5.73
C LYS A 74 -3.88 7.26 5.10
N GLU A 75 -4.81 8.14 4.74
CA GLU A 75 -6.06 7.75 4.06
C GLU A 75 -5.79 7.08 2.72
N ALA A 76 -4.91 7.67 1.90
CA ALA A 76 -4.53 7.06 0.63
C ALA A 76 -3.87 5.68 0.80
N LEU A 77 -3.06 5.50 1.85
CA LEU A 77 -2.44 4.22 2.17
C LEU A 77 -3.46 3.18 2.64
N ASP A 78 -4.42 3.58 3.48
CA ASP A 78 -5.50 2.71 3.94
C ASP A 78 -6.37 2.23 2.77
N ASP A 79 -6.67 3.12 1.81
CA ASP A 79 -7.42 2.78 0.60
C ASP A 79 -6.67 1.76 -0.27
N VAL A 80 -5.37 1.97 -0.49
CA VAL A 80 -4.52 1.02 -1.24
C VAL A 80 -4.50 -0.33 -0.52
N HIS A 81 -4.33 -0.33 0.80
CA HIS A 81 -4.33 -1.55 1.60
C HIS A 81 -5.66 -2.31 1.48
N SER A 82 -6.78 -1.60 1.59
CA SER A 82 -8.13 -2.17 1.42
C SER A 82 -8.33 -2.79 0.02
N GLN A 83 -7.89 -2.09 -1.03
CA GLN A 83 -7.95 -2.59 -2.41
C GLN A 83 -7.10 -3.84 -2.62
N VAL A 84 -5.89 -3.89 -2.05
CA VAL A 84 -5.01 -5.07 -2.13
C VAL A 84 -5.64 -6.27 -1.42
N LEU A 85 -6.28 -6.06 -0.26
CA LEU A 85 -7.00 -7.12 0.45
C LEU A 85 -8.19 -7.64 -0.38
N PHE A 86 -8.98 -6.73 -0.94
CA PHE A 86 -10.09 -7.08 -1.83
C PHE A 86 -9.61 -7.88 -3.06
N MET A 87 -8.53 -7.44 -3.68
CA MET A 87 -7.92 -8.14 -4.81
C MET A 87 -7.43 -9.54 -4.41
N ASN A 88 -6.78 -9.67 -3.25
CA ASN A 88 -6.34 -10.98 -2.74
C ASN A 88 -7.52 -11.94 -2.55
N GLN A 89 -8.60 -11.47 -1.94
CA GLN A 89 -9.81 -12.26 -1.74
C GLN A 89 -10.46 -12.65 -3.08
N SER A 90 -10.52 -11.73 -4.02
CA SER A 90 -11.04 -11.97 -5.37
C SER A 90 -10.21 -13.02 -6.12
N CYS A 91 -8.88 -12.91 -6.10
CA CYS A 91 -7.97 -13.89 -6.70
C CYS A 91 -8.11 -15.28 -6.07
N LYS A 92 -8.22 -15.37 -4.75
CA LYS A 92 -8.50 -16.64 -4.05
C LYS A 92 -9.84 -17.24 -4.48
N GLY A 93 -10.89 -16.41 -4.58
CA GLY A 93 -12.20 -16.83 -5.05
C GLY A 93 -12.17 -17.35 -6.50
N MET A 94 -11.48 -16.66 -7.40
CA MET A 94 -11.30 -17.08 -8.79
C MET A 94 -10.52 -18.40 -8.89
N SER A 95 -9.42 -18.52 -8.14
CA SER A 95 -8.61 -19.74 -8.10
C SER A 95 -9.44 -20.96 -7.63
N SER A 96 -10.23 -20.79 -6.57
CA SER A 96 -11.15 -21.83 -6.08
C SER A 96 -12.19 -22.23 -7.14
N LYS A 97 -12.84 -21.25 -7.79
CA LYS A 97 -13.79 -21.52 -8.88
C LYS A 97 -13.14 -22.25 -10.04
N LEU A 98 -11.94 -21.85 -10.44
CA LEU A 98 -11.18 -22.49 -11.51
C LEU A 98 -10.84 -23.95 -11.16
N ALA A 99 -10.42 -24.21 -9.93
CA ALA A 99 -10.16 -25.57 -9.45
C ALA A 99 -11.44 -26.44 -9.50
N ALA A 100 -12.59 -25.89 -9.09
CA ALA A 100 -13.87 -26.58 -9.16
C ALA A 100 -14.31 -26.87 -10.61
N VAL A 101 -14.14 -25.91 -11.52
CA VAL A 101 -14.44 -26.10 -12.95
C VAL A 101 -13.52 -27.18 -13.53
N LYS A 102 -12.22 -27.13 -13.25
CA LYS A 102 -11.25 -28.14 -13.70
C LYS A 102 -11.66 -29.55 -13.25
N MET A 103 -12.08 -29.70 -11.99
CA MET A 103 -12.57 -30.97 -11.47
C MET A 103 -13.83 -31.46 -12.20
N ARG A 104 -14.82 -30.60 -12.40
CA ARG A 104 -16.04 -30.93 -13.14
C ARG A 104 -15.76 -31.33 -14.58
N THR A 105 -14.90 -30.59 -15.28
CA THR A 105 -14.49 -30.91 -16.65
C THR A 105 -13.80 -32.27 -16.71
N HIS A 106 -12.92 -32.58 -15.76
CA HIS A 106 -12.27 -33.88 -15.68
C HIS A 106 -13.28 -35.03 -15.48
N GLN A 107 -14.26 -34.85 -14.59
CA GLN A 107 -15.32 -35.83 -14.38
C GLN A 107 -16.16 -36.05 -15.66
N LEU A 108 -16.55 -34.96 -16.33
CA LEU A 108 -17.31 -35.03 -17.58
C LEU A 108 -16.52 -35.75 -18.69
N MET A 109 -15.22 -35.46 -18.80
CA MET A 109 -14.36 -36.12 -19.79
C MET A 109 -14.24 -37.63 -19.53
N SER A 110 -14.15 -38.05 -18.26
CA SER A 110 -14.17 -39.46 -17.88
C SER A 110 -15.47 -40.15 -18.30
N GLN A 111 -16.62 -39.50 -18.08
CA GLN A 111 -17.93 -40.03 -18.49
C GLN A 111 -18.06 -40.10 -20.02
N MET A 112 -17.52 -39.12 -20.73
CA MET A 112 -17.53 -39.10 -22.19
C MET A 112 -16.67 -40.24 -22.77
N THR A 113 -15.50 -40.51 -22.21
CA THR A 113 -14.66 -41.64 -22.61
C THR A 113 -15.34 -42.98 -22.36
N SER A 114 -16.02 -43.17 -21.22
CA SER A 114 -16.77 -44.41 -20.97
C SER A 114 -17.93 -44.56 -21.95
N PHE A 115 -18.67 -43.48 -22.21
CA PHE A 115 -19.78 -43.49 -23.17
C PHE A 115 -19.31 -43.82 -24.59
N GLN A 116 -18.19 -43.23 -25.04
CA GLN A 116 -17.60 -43.53 -26.34
C GLN A 116 -17.20 -45.02 -26.45
N THR A 117 -16.65 -45.58 -25.37
CA THR A 117 -16.28 -47.00 -25.32
C THR A 117 -17.51 -47.90 -25.49
N THR A 118 -18.58 -47.63 -24.76
CA THR A 118 -19.85 -48.37 -24.88
C THR A 118 -20.47 -48.18 -26.25
N SER A 119 -20.44 -46.97 -26.83
CA SER A 119 -20.95 -46.70 -28.18
C SER A 119 -20.20 -47.52 -29.23
N ASN A 120 -18.88 -47.64 -29.12
CA ASN A 120 -18.07 -48.44 -30.04
C ASN A 120 -18.41 -49.94 -29.92
N GLN A 121 -18.59 -50.45 -28.70
CA GLN A 121 -19.02 -51.83 -28.47
C GLN A 121 -20.39 -52.10 -29.09
N LEU A 122 -21.37 -51.22 -28.84
CA LEU A 122 -22.72 -51.36 -29.38
C LEU A 122 -22.74 -51.31 -30.92
N SER A 123 -21.93 -50.44 -31.51
CA SER A 123 -21.78 -50.35 -32.97
C SER A 123 -21.19 -51.63 -33.57
N MET A 124 -20.22 -52.24 -32.89
CA MET A 124 -19.66 -53.54 -33.30
C MET A 124 -20.70 -54.65 -33.21
N GLU A 125 -21.46 -54.72 -32.11
CA GLU A 125 -22.55 -55.69 -31.95
C GLU A 125 -23.63 -55.54 -33.03
N GLN A 126 -24.04 -54.30 -33.34
CA GLN A 126 -24.98 -54.01 -34.41
C GLN A 126 -24.45 -54.47 -35.78
N MET A 127 -23.16 -54.24 -36.08
CA MET A 127 -22.55 -54.67 -37.33
C MET A 127 -22.60 -56.20 -37.47
N VAL A 128 -22.25 -56.92 -36.41
CA VAL A 128 -22.31 -58.39 -36.38
C VAL A 128 -23.74 -58.89 -36.57
N ALA A 129 -24.71 -58.34 -35.85
CA ALA A 129 -26.12 -58.71 -35.97
C ALA A 129 -26.66 -58.46 -37.39
N SER A 130 -26.30 -57.33 -38.00
CA SER A 130 -26.71 -56.98 -39.36
C SER A 130 -26.14 -57.97 -40.40
N LYS A 131 -24.86 -58.33 -40.27
CA LYS A 131 -24.21 -59.32 -41.14
C LYS A 131 -24.79 -60.72 -40.95
N MET A 132 -25.14 -61.09 -39.72
CA MET A 132 -25.81 -62.35 -39.43
C MET A 132 -27.19 -62.40 -40.10
N ILE A 133 -27.99 -61.35 -39.96
CA ILE A 133 -29.30 -61.23 -40.65
C ILE A 133 -29.13 -61.36 -42.17
N GLU A 134 -28.17 -60.64 -42.75
CA GLU A 134 -27.87 -60.70 -44.19
C GLU A 134 -27.46 -62.10 -44.66
N SER A 135 -26.72 -62.84 -43.83
CA SER A 135 -26.18 -64.16 -44.20
C SER A 135 -27.16 -65.31 -43.97
N PHE A 136 -28.12 -65.14 -43.05
CA PHE A 136 -29.00 -66.23 -42.59
C PHE A 136 -30.50 -65.98 -42.81
N GLN A 137 -30.91 -64.81 -43.31
CA GLN A 137 -32.27 -64.62 -43.84
C GLN A 137 -32.33 -64.95 -45.33
N LEU A 138 -33.33 -65.75 -45.70
CA LEU A 138 -33.68 -66.00 -47.09
C LEU A 138 -34.08 -64.69 -47.76
N THR A 139 -33.44 -64.37 -48.86
CA THR A 139 -33.86 -63.25 -49.69
C THR A 139 -35.23 -63.59 -50.32
N PRO A 140 -36.11 -62.62 -50.56
CA PRO A 140 -37.43 -62.89 -51.15
C PRO A 140 -37.35 -63.58 -52.53
N ALA A 141 -36.19 -63.51 -53.21
CA ALA A 141 -35.91 -64.26 -54.43
C ALA A 141 -35.70 -65.77 -54.18
N GLU A 142 -35.19 -66.17 -53.01
CA GLU A 142 -34.99 -67.58 -52.63
C GLU A 142 -36.26 -68.23 -52.05
N ILE A 143 -37.29 -67.43 -51.74
CA ILE A 143 -38.58 -67.91 -51.21
C ILE A 143 -39.56 -68.27 -52.34
N THR A 144 -39.27 -67.91 -53.59
CA THR A 144 -40.18 -68.09 -54.75
C THR A 144 -39.79 -69.20 -55.73
N GLU A 145 -38.95 -70.16 -55.31
CA GLU A 145 -38.69 -71.41 -56.06
C GLU A 145 -39.45 -72.61 -55.45
#